data_AF-A0A5A7PZJ6-F1
#
_entry.id   AF-A0A5A7PZJ6-F1
#
_cell.length_a   1.000
_cell.length_b   1.000
_cell.length_c   1.000
_cell.angle_alpha   90.00
_cell.angle_beta   90.00
_cell.angle_gamma   90.00
#
_symmetry.space_group_name_H-M   'P 1'
#
loop_
_entity.id
_entity.type
_entity.pdbx_description
1 polymer ?
#
loop_
_entity_poly.entity_id
_entity_poly.type
_entity_poly.pdbx_seq_one_letter_code
_entity_poly.pdbx_strand_id
1 'polypeptide(L)'
;MQTTYSDFREKCDGAFAFSSPKIETTFVVTNSVAGKVLSGRGYREYRLGDYSNWLQNRVNDHWGQVRSYLVDSNICQRLLQAGSTPVDDFYREHLSALQSGCCKPSNDCNFTYVSPTNWTRPQTPASSNPDCARWSNEPRVLCYGCDSCKAGLLDNIKTDWKRVSVINIVFLVFLIIVYSVGCCAFRNNREDNSAWKRYP
;
A
#
# COMPACT_ATOMS: atom_id res chain seq x y z
N MET A 1 -47.21 9.55 -9.91
CA MET A 1 -45.77 9.83 -9.71
C MET A 1 -44.99 8.66 -9.09
N GLN A 2 -45.59 7.49 -8.81
CA GLN A 2 -44.87 6.30 -8.33
C GLN A 2 -44.67 5.22 -9.42
N THR A 3 -45.49 5.22 -10.48
CA THR A 3 -45.48 4.21 -11.55
C THR A 3 -44.35 4.35 -12.56
N THR A 4 -43.76 5.55 -12.70
CA THR A 4 -42.61 5.79 -13.60
C THR A 4 -41.26 5.49 -12.97
N TYR A 5 -41.18 5.42 -11.64
CA TYR A 5 -39.93 5.11 -10.92
C TYR A 5 -39.65 3.59 -10.88
N SER A 6 -40.70 2.77 -10.80
CA SER A 6 -40.59 1.30 -10.85
C SER A 6 -40.21 0.77 -12.23
N ASP A 7 -40.75 1.36 -13.30
CA ASP A 7 -40.49 0.95 -14.69
C ASP A 7 -39.06 1.32 -15.16
N PHE A 8 -38.51 2.43 -14.64
CA PHE A 8 -37.11 2.81 -14.87
C PHE A 8 -36.12 1.87 -14.17
N ARG A 9 -36.52 1.27 -13.03
CA ARG A 9 -35.73 0.30 -12.27
C ARG A 9 -35.59 -1.02 -13.03
N GLU A 10 -36.70 -1.55 -13.53
CA GLU A 10 -36.76 -2.85 -14.22
C GLU A 10 -35.96 -2.86 -15.54
N LYS A 11 -35.97 -1.75 -16.30
CA LYS A 11 -35.18 -1.62 -17.56
C LYS A 11 -33.68 -1.40 -17.34
N CYS A 12 -33.28 -0.86 -16.19
CA CYS A 12 -31.86 -0.71 -15.82
C CYS A 12 -31.30 -1.98 -15.16
N ASP A 13 -32.13 -2.73 -14.43
CA ASP A 13 -31.74 -4.02 -13.83
C ASP A 13 -31.36 -5.06 -14.91
N GLY A 14 -31.99 -5.01 -16.09
CA GLY A 14 -31.61 -5.82 -17.25
C GLY A 14 -30.23 -5.49 -17.86
N ALA A 15 -29.70 -4.29 -17.64
CA ALA A 15 -28.34 -3.91 -18.06
C ALA A 15 -27.27 -4.39 -17.06
N PHE A 16 -27.63 -4.59 -15.79
CA PHE A 16 -26.76 -5.25 -14.80
C PHE A 16 -26.61 -6.75 -15.06
N ALA A 17 -27.61 -7.39 -15.66
CA ALA A 17 -27.58 -8.83 -15.95
C ALA A 17 -26.59 -9.25 -17.06
N PHE A 18 -26.19 -8.33 -17.95
CA PHE A 18 -25.23 -8.62 -19.04
C PHE A 18 -23.76 -8.42 -18.66
N SER A 19 -23.48 -7.91 -17.46
CA SER A 19 -22.14 -7.88 -16.89
C SER A 19 -22.05 -8.80 -15.68
N SER A 20 -22.42 -10.06 -15.88
CA SER A 20 -21.81 -11.15 -15.12
C SER A 20 -20.58 -11.62 -15.91
N PRO A 21 -19.42 -10.95 -15.82
CA PRO A 21 -18.21 -11.63 -16.21
C PRO A 21 -18.14 -12.85 -15.29
N LYS A 22 -18.20 -14.06 -15.86
CA LYS A 22 -17.62 -15.25 -15.23
C LYS A 22 -16.14 -14.94 -15.03
N ILE A 23 -15.83 -14.22 -13.96
CA ILE A 23 -14.47 -13.99 -13.50
C ILE A 23 -14.09 -15.29 -12.79
N GLU A 24 -13.78 -16.32 -13.58
CA GLU A 24 -12.91 -17.41 -13.13
C GLU A 24 -11.46 -16.91 -13.12
N THR A 25 -11.21 -15.78 -12.45
CA THR A 25 -9.86 -15.48 -12.00
C THR A 25 -9.81 -15.82 -10.53
N THR A 26 -9.42 -17.06 -10.26
CA THR A 26 -8.73 -17.38 -9.02
C THR A 26 -7.36 -16.69 -9.06
N PHE A 27 -7.35 -15.35 -9.12
CA PHE A 27 -6.18 -14.57 -8.77
C PHE A 27 -6.17 -14.58 -7.25
N VAL A 28 -5.58 -15.64 -6.69
CA VAL A 28 -5.17 -15.62 -5.29
C VAL A 28 -4.13 -14.51 -5.21
N VAL A 29 -4.58 -13.29 -4.92
CA VAL A 29 -3.72 -12.26 -4.37
C VAL A 29 -3.25 -12.87 -3.06
N THR A 30 -2.11 -13.56 -3.09
CA THR A 30 -1.37 -13.87 -1.87
C THR A 30 -0.91 -12.52 -1.35
N ASN A 31 -1.79 -11.85 -0.64
CA ASN A 31 -1.44 -10.73 0.20
C ASN A 31 -0.75 -11.34 1.43
N SER A 32 0.43 -11.93 1.23
CA SER A 32 1.35 -12.16 2.32
C SER A 32 1.64 -10.78 2.91
N VAL A 33 1.04 -10.50 4.05
CA VAL A 33 1.43 -9.37 4.89
C VAL A 33 2.76 -9.78 5.47
N ALA A 34 3.85 -9.32 4.86
CA ALA A 34 5.21 -9.67 5.27
C ALA A 34 5.68 -8.89 6.51
N GLY A 35 4.80 -8.07 7.10
CA GLY A 35 5.07 -7.33 8.33
C GLY A 35 4.61 -8.11 9.56
N LYS A 36 5.53 -8.46 10.45
CA LYS A 36 5.24 -9.05 11.76
C LYS A 36 4.77 -7.97 12.72
N VAL A 37 3.59 -8.18 13.31
CA VAL A 37 3.06 -7.30 14.37
C VAL A 37 3.82 -7.55 15.67
N LEU A 38 4.20 -6.48 16.35
CA LEU A 38 4.85 -6.53 17.65
C LEU A 38 3.89 -6.03 18.72
N SER A 39 3.80 -6.76 19.83
CA SER A 39 2.95 -6.38 20.97
C SER A 39 3.38 -5.02 21.52
N GLY A 40 2.43 -4.09 21.68
CA GLY A 40 2.69 -2.75 22.22
C GLY A 40 3.43 -1.81 21.28
N ARG A 41 3.48 -2.09 19.98
CA ARG A 41 4.06 -1.20 18.94
C ARG A 41 3.00 -0.76 17.93
N GLY A 42 3.02 0.51 17.55
CA GLY A 42 2.20 1.10 16.48
C GLY A 42 2.71 0.82 15.06
N TYR A 43 3.83 0.10 14.95
CA TYR A 43 4.51 -0.24 13.70
C TYR A 43 4.83 -1.74 13.60
N ARG A 44 5.13 -2.21 12.38
CA ARG A 44 5.43 -3.62 12.08
C ARG A 44 6.93 -3.83 11.81
N GLU A 45 7.41 -5.03 12.10
CA GLU A 45 8.77 -5.46 11.72
C GLU A 45 8.71 -6.16 10.36
N TYR A 46 9.65 -5.85 9.47
CA TYR A 46 9.69 -6.40 8.12
C TYR A 46 10.97 -7.19 7.90
N ARG A 47 10.86 -8.39 7.33
CA ARG A 47 12.02 -9.22 6.98
C ARG A 47 11.99 -9.60 5.51
N LEU A 48 13.14 -9.45 4.85
CA LEU A 48 13.24 -9.77 3.42
C LEU A 48 13.06 -11.27 3.14
N GLY A 49 13.42 -12.12 4.10
CA GLY A 49 13.27 -13.58 4.01
C GLY A 49 11.81 -14.06 3.91
N ASP A 50 10.83 -13.21 4.28
CA ASP A 50 9.41 -13.55 4.19
C ASP A 50 8.87 -13.41 2.74
N TYR A 51 9.68 -12.90 1.81
CA TYR A 51 9.34 -12.75 0.40
C TYR A 51 9.96 -13.86 -0.46
N SER A 52 9.39 -14.09 -1.65
CA SER A 52 9.90 -15.11 -2.58
C SER A 52 11.31 -14.80 -3.07
N ASN A 53 12.12 -15.84 -3.33
CA ASN A 53 13.49 -15.71 -3.83
C ASN A 53 13.60 -14.82 -5.07
N TRP A 54 12.62 -14.91 -5.97
CA TRP A 54 12.55 -14.05 -7.16
C TRP A 54 12.49 -12.55 -6.81
N LEU A 55 11.69 -12.18 -5.82
CA LEU A 55 11.53 -10.79 -5.39
C LEU A 55 12.77 -10.29 -4.65
N GLN A 56 13.37 -11.15 -3.83
CA GLN A 56 14.63 -10.86 -3.15
C GLN A 56 15.74 -10.54 -4.16
N ASN A 57 15.90 -11.36 -5.20
CA ASN A 57 16.88 -11.12 -6.26
C ASN A 57 16.58 -9.83 -7.02
N ARG A 58 15.32 -9.60 -7.41
CA ARG A 58 14.91 -8.40 -8.15
C ARG A 58 15.23 -7.11 -7.41
N VAL A 59 15.01 -7.07 -6.09
CA VAL A 59 15.35 -5.89 -5.28
C VAL A 59 16.85 -5.75 -5.12
N ASN A 60 17.58 -6.85 -4.90
CA ASN A 60 19.03 -6.83 -4.75
C ASN A 60 19.75 -6.30 -6.01
N ASP A 61 19.32 -6.70 -7.21
CA ASP A 61 19.94 -6.30 -8.48
C ASP A 61 19.88 -4.78 -8.71
N HIS A 62 18.80 -4.12 -8.27
CA HIS A 62 18.57 -2.70 -8.48
C HIS A 62 18.73 -1.85 -7.21
N TRP A 63 19.17 -2.45 -6.09
CA TRP A 63 19.17 -1.77 -4.78
C TRP A 63 20.05 -0.54 -4.76
N GLY A 64 21.16 -0.51 -5.51
CA GLY A 64 22.06 0.64 -5.55
C GLY A 64 21.36 1.94 -5.94
N GLN A 65 20.53 1.89 -6.98
CA GLN A 65 19.75 3.04 -7.46
C GLN A 65 18.61 3.37 -6.50
N VAL A 66 17.88 2.35 -6.05
CA VAL A 66 16.77 2.52 -5.11
C VAL A 66 17.27 3.18 -3.81
N ARG A 67 18.43 2.76 -3.31
CA ARG A 67 19.06 3.30 -2.12
C ARG A 67 19.38 4.79 -2.28
N SER A 68 19.96 5.23 -3.41
CA SER A 68 20.26 6.65 -3.61
C SER A 68 18.98 7.48 -3.58
N TYR A 69 17.92 7.02 -4.25
CA TYR A 69 16.61 7.69 -4.19
C TYR A 69 16.02 7.72 -2.78
N LEU A 70 16.16 6.65 -1.99
CA LEU A 70 15.67 6.63 -0.60
C LEU A 70 16.42 7.61 0.30
N VAL A 71 17.73 7.75 0.13
CA VAL A 71 18.54 8.74 0.85
C VAL A 71 18.12 10.17 0.47
N ASP A 72 17.94 10.44 -0.83
CA ASP A 72 17.59 11.77 -1.33
C ASP A 72 16.13 12.17 -1.05
N SER A 73 15.22 11.19 -1.04
CA SER A 73 13.79 11.40 -0.79
C SER A 73 13.46 11.71 0.68
N ASN A 74 14.46 11.70 1.58
CA ASN A 74 14.32 12.15 2.96
C ASN A 74 13.19 11.44 3.73
N ILE A 75 12.94 10.15 3.45
CA ILE A 75 11.86 9.38 4.09
C ILE A 75 11.95 9.34 5.62
N CYS A 76 13.16 9.47 6.16
CA CYS A 76 13.45 9.50 7.60
C CYS A 76 13.47 10.92 8.19
N GLN A 77 13.27 11.97 7.40
CA GLN A 77 13.39 13.36 7.86
C GLN A 77 12.43 13.68 8.99
N ARG A 78 11.20 13.14 8.95
CA ARG A 78 10.24 13.30 10.05
C ARG A 78 10.79 12.81 11.38
N LEU A 79 11.51 11.68 11.38
CA LEU A 79 12.09 11.08 12.58
C LEU A 79 13.39 11.77 13.00
N LEU A 80 14.18 12.25 12.03
CA LEU A 80 15.37 13.07 12.28
C LEU A 80 15.01 14.42 12.94
N GLN A 81 13.85 14.99 12.59
CA GLN A 81 13.37 16.26 13.13
C GLN A 81 12.58 16.12 14.43
N ALA A 82 12.06 14.92 14.74
CA ALA A 82 11.22 14.69 15.92
C ALA A 82 11.93 14.93 17.26
N GLY A 83 13.27 15.10 17.26
CA GLY A 83 14.03 15.35 18.47
C GLY A 83 14.00 14.16 19.44
N SER A 84 14.29 14.42 20.71
CA SER A 84 14.24 13.40 21.77
C SER A 84 12.80 13.21 22.25
N THR A 85 12.04 12.38 21.53
CA THR A 85 10.73 11.91 22.02
C THR A 85 10.91 10.80 23.06
N PRO A 86 10.03 10.71 24.07
CA PRO A 86 9.99 9.55 24.95
C PRO A 86 9.82 8.26 24.16
N VAL A 87 10.42 7.19 24.66
CA VAL A 87 10.43 5.89 23.98
C VAL A 87 9.00 5.33 23.82
N ASP A 88 8.14 5.53 24.82
CA ASP A 88 6.76 5.05 24.79
C ASP A 88 5.92 5.74 23.71
N ASP A 89 6.16 7.04 23.49
CA ASP A 89 5.49 7.80 22.43
C ASP A 89 5.96 7.32 21.06
N PHE A 90 7.26 7.12 20.89
CA PHE A 90 7.83 6.54 19.66
C PHE A 90 7.25 5.15 19.37
N TYR A 91 7.03 4.33 20.41
CA TYR A 91 6.44 3.02 20.26
C TYR A 91 4.97 3.03 19.87
N ARG A 92 4.23 4.08 20.19
CA ARG A 92 2.83 4.25 19.78
C ARG A 92 2.69 4.88 18.41
N GLU A 93 3.75 5.51 17.90
CA GLU A 93 3.75 6.18 16.60
C GLU A 93 3.45 5.19 15.46
N HIS A 94 2.59 5.63 14.54
CA HIS A 94 2.30 4.88 13.31
C HIS A 94 3.35 5.20 12.25
N LEU A 95 4.35 4.32 12.17
CA LEU A 95 5.39 4.38 11.15
C LEU A 95 4.96 3.61 9.90
N SER A 96 5.24 4.17 8.73
CA SER A 96 5.12 3.42 7.48
C SER A 96 6.17 2.31 7.42
N ALA A 97 5.95 1.31 6.54
CA ALA A 97 6.87 0.19 6.39
C ALA A 97 8.31 0.63 6.06
N LEU A 98 8.45 1.67 5.24
CA LEU A 98 9.74 2.30 4.94
C LEU A 98 10.35 2.99 6.16
N GLN A 99 9.57 3.72 6.95
CA GLN A 99 10.07 4.40 8.14
C GLN A 99 10.53 3.40 9.20
N SER A 100 9.76 2.36 9.48
CA SER A 100 10.13 1.33 10.45
C SER A 100 11.29 0.45 9.97
N GLY A 101 11.42 0.21 8.66
CA GLY A 101 12.45 -0.65 8.09
C GLY A 101 13.79 0.04 7.79
N CYS A 102 13.78 1.34 7.45
CA CYS A 102 14.98 2.07 7.03
C CYS A 102 15.50 3.05 8.09
N CYS A 103 14.61 3.64 8.90
CA CYS A 103 14.95 4.73 9.82
C CYS A 103 15.16 4.29 11.26
N LYS A 104 14.96 3.00 11.55
CA LYS A 104 15.08 2.38 12.86
C LYS A 104 15.86 1.06 12.72
N PRO A 105 16.69 0.66 13.69
CA PRO A 105 17.32 -0.66 13.69
C PRO A 105 16.28 -1.77 13.90
N SER A 106 16.59 -2.99 13.46
CA SER A 106 15.74 -4.15 13.75
C SER A 106 15.62 -4.37 15.27
N ASN A 107 14.43 -4.78 15.72
CA ASN A 107 14.22 -5.09 17.14
C ASN A 107 15.05 -6.29 17.62
N ASP A 108 15.49 -7.17 16.71
CA ASP A 108 16.34 -8.32 17.05
C ASP A 108 17.73 -7.89 17.57
N CYS A 109 18.17 -6.66 17.25
CA CYS A 109 19.50 -6.18 17.60
C CYS A 109 19.65 -5.79 19.08
N ASN A 110 18.56 -5.65 19.81
CA ASN A 110 18.54 -5.21 21.22
C ASN A 110 19.33 -3.92 21.48
N PHE A 111 19.24 -2.94 20.56
CA PHE A 111 19.86 -1.63 20.76
C PHE A 111 19.05 -0.82 21.77
N THR A 112 19.73 0.00 22.58
CA THR A 112 19.04 0.87 23.53
C THR A 112 18.61 2.17 22.84
N TYR A 113 17.36 2.55 23.09
CA TYR A 113 16.77 3.76 22.51
C TYR A 113 17.38 5.01 23.13
N VAL A 114 17.80 5.96 22.29
CA VAL A 114 18.22 7.30 22.71
C VAL A 114 17.32 8.35 22.05
N SER A 115 17.09 8.21 20.75
CA SER A 115 16.15 9.03 19.99
C SER A 115 15.58 8.21 18.80
N PRO A 116 14.60 8.73 18.05
CA PRO A 116 13.96 7.98 16.95
C PRO A 116 14.95 7.35 15.96
N THR A 117 16.03 8.05 15.63
CA THR A 117 17.07 7.59 14.70
C THR A 117 18.42 7.33 15.36
N ASN A 118 18.55 7.50 16.68
CA ASN A 118 19.80 7.28 17.40
C ASN A 118 19.64 6.18 18.45
N TRP A 119 20.46 5.14 18.31
CA TRP A 119 20.41 3.95 19.12
C TRP A 119 21.81 3.55 19.55
N THR A 120 21.97 3.18 20.83
CA THR A 120 23.28 2.71 21.33
C THR A 120 23.40 1.20 21.14
N ARG A 121 24.52 0.78 20.55
CA ARG A 121 24.81 -0.64 20.34
C ARG A 121 25.21 -1.30 21.67
N PRO A 122 24.73 -2.51 21.97
CA PRO A 122 25.20 -3.28 23.11
C PRO A 122 26.66 -3.70 22.89
N GLN A 123 27.41 -3.86 23.99
CA GLN A 123 28.80 -4.31 23.95
C GLN A 123 28.95 -5.74 23.39
N THR A 124 27.91 -6.56 23.51
CA THR A 124 27.83 -7.91 22.94
C THR A 124 26.78 -7.93 21.83
N PRO A 125 27.14 -8.28 20.58
CA PRO A 125 26.16 -8.42 19.50
C PRO A 125 25.21 -9.57 19.84
N ALA A 126 23.93 -9.25 20.07
CA ALA A 126 22.96 -10.20 20.60
C ALA A 126 22.28 -11.08 19.54
N SER A 127 22.57 -10.88 18.24
CA SER A 127 21.71 -11.36 17.16
C SER A 127 22.47 -11.87 15.95
N SER A 128 21.93 -12.93 15.35
CA SER A 128 22.34 -13.47 14.04
C SER A 128 21.80 -12.64 12.86
N ASN A 129 21.05 -11.56 13.12
CA ASN A 129 20.48 -10.73 12.07
C ASN A 129 21.57 -9.84 11.42
N PRO A 130 21.82 -9.97 10.10
CA PRO A 130 22.85 -9.20 9.41
C PRO A 130 22.58 -7.69 9.41
N ASP A 131 21.34 -7.26 9.64
CA ASP A 131 20.97 -5.84 9.65
C ASP A 131 21.59 -5.09 10.84
N CYS A 132 21.86 -5.79 11.95
CA CYS A 132 22.48 -5.19 13.14
C CYS A 132 23.89 -4.67 12.87
N ALA A 133 24.63 -5.34 11.97
CA ALA A 133 25.96 -4.91 11.56
C ALA A 133 25.92 -3.72 10.59
N ARG A 134 24.85 -3.63 9.78
CA ARG A 134 24.68 -2.63 8.72
C ARG A 134 24.08 -1.31 9.21
N TRP A 135 23.40 -1.30 10.36
CA TRP A 135 22.81 -0.10 10.95
C TRP A 135 23.86 0.97 11.33
N SER A 136 23.58 2.24 11.06
CA SER A 136 24.39 3.38 11.53
C SER A 136 23.50 4.51 12.06
N ASN A 137 23.99 5.30 13.02
CA ASN A 137 23.30 6.50 13.51
C ASN A 137 23.50 7.73 12.58
N GLU A 138 24.30 7.59 11.53
CA GLU A 138 24.53 8.64 10.53
C GLU A 138 23.27 8.87 9.68
N PRO A 139 22.71 10.10 9.61
CA PRO A 139 21.46 10.39 8.91
C PRO A 139 21.40 9.98 7.43
N ARG A 140 22.56 9.96 6.75
CA ARG A 140 22.68 9.58 5.34
C ARG A 140 22.90 8.08 5.11
N VAL A 141 23.18 7.30 6.16
CA VAL A 141 23.49 5.87 6.05
C VAL A 141 22.38 5.01 6.66
N LEU A 142 21.93 5.33 7.88
CA LEU A 142 20.86 4.65 8.62
C LEU A 142 20.84 3.13 8.36
N CYS A 143 19.65 2.54 8.12
CA CYS A 143 19.51 1.17 7.64
C CYS A 143 19.22 1.10 6.12
N TYR A 144 19.62 2.10 5.33
CA TYR A 144 19.35 2.09 3.88
C TYR A 144 20.05 0.92 3.14
N GLY A 145 20.97 0.21 3.77
CA GLY A 145 21.60 -1.01 3.24
C GLY A 145 21.01 -2.32 3.78
N CYS A 146 20.03 -2.25 4.68
CA CYS A 146 19.51 -3.40 5.40
C CYS A 146 18.43 -4.15 4.62
N ASP A 147 18.27 -5.43 4.94
CA ASP A 147 17.23 -6.27 4.36
C ASP A 147 15.85 -5.90 4.91
N SER A 148 15.78 -5.40 6.15
CA SER A 148 14.58 -4.78 6.73
C SER A 148 14.09 -3.56 5.92
N CYS A 149 15.00 -2.75 5.38
CA CYS A 149 14.65 -1.59 4.55
C CYS A 149 14.12 -2.01 3.17
N LYS A 150 14.74 -3.02 2.56
CA LYS A 150 14.25 -3.63 1.31
C LYS A 150 12.84 -4.21 1.48
N ALA A 151 12.61 -4.92 2.57
CA ALA A 151 11.31 -5.47 2.92
C ALA A 151 10.27 -4.36 3.16
N GLY A 152 10.65 -3.31 3.90
CA GLY A 152 9.82 -2.13 4.12
C GLY A 152 9.44 -1.42 2.81
N LEU A 153 10.36 -1.32 1.85
CA LEU A 153 10.08 -0.78 0.52
C LEU A 153 9.05 -1.62 -0.22
N LEU A 154 9.23 -2.94 -0.25
CA LEU A 154 8.32 -3.85 -0.93
C LEU A 154 6.90 -3.78 -0.36
N ASP A 155 6.75 -3.70 0.96
CA ASP A 155 5.45 -3.55 1.60
C ASP A 155 4.82 -2.18 1.35
N ASN A 156 5.63 -1.11 1.37
CA ASN A 156 5.16 0.24 1.06
C ASN A 156 4.64 0.33 -0.37
N ILE A 157 5.42 -0.15 -1.35
CA ILE A 157 5.01 -0.23 -2.75
C ILE A 157 3.72 -1.04 -2.87
N LYS A 158 3.66 -2.25 -2.29
CA LYS A 158 2.44 -3.08 -2.34
C LYS A 158 1.20 -2.35 -1.81
N THR A 159 1.36 -1.60 -0.72
CA THR A 159 0.27 -0.83 -0.10
C THR A 159 -0.17 0.33 -1.00
N ASP A 160 0.77 1.06 -1.58
CA ASP A 160 0.48 2.16 -2.50
C ASP A 160 -0.21 1.67 -3.78
N TRP A 161 0.28 0.58 -4.36
CA TRP A 161 -0.35 -0.05 -5.53
C TRP A 161 -1.78 -0.49 -5.24
N LYS A 162 -2.03 -1.09 -4.07
CA LYS A 162 -3.39 -1.47 -3.65
C LYS A 162 -4.29 -0.23 -3.55
N ARG A 163 -3.79 0.88 -3.00
CA ARG A 163 -4.56 2.13 -2.89
C ARG A 163 -4.93 2.69 -4.26
N VAL A 164 -3.97 2.72 -5.21
CA VAL A 164 -4.20 3.16 -6.59
C VAL A 164 -5.22 2.25 -7.30
N SER A 165 -5.10 0.93 -7.14
CA SER A 165 -6.06 -0.02 -7.72
C SER A 165 -7.48 0.20 -7.18
N VAL A 166 -7.64 0.43 -5.87
CA VAL A 166 -8.95 0.73 -5.26
C VAL A 166 -9.55 2.00 -5.86
N ILE A 167 -8.77 3.07 -5.96
CA ILE A 167 -9.24 4.34 -6.55
C ILE A 167 -9.66 4.13 -8.01
N ASN A 168 -8.87 3.41 -8.80
CA ASN A 168 -9.19 3.13 -10.20
C ASN A 168 -10.49 2.32 -10.35
N ILE A 169 -10.72 1.32 -9.49
CA ILE A 169 -11.97 0.55 -9.50
C ILE A 169 -13.17 1.45 -9.22
N VAL A 170 -13.07 2.36 -8.26
CA VAL A 170 -14.15 3.32 -7.95
C VAL A 170 -14.46 4.20 -9.16
N PHE A 171 -13.44 4.71 -9.86
CA PHE A 171 -13.63 5.48 -11.09
C PHE A 171 -14.31 4.68 -12.21
N LEU A 172 -13.93 3.42 -12.41
CA LEU A 172 -14.57 2.56 -13.41
C LEU A 172 -16.05 2.33 -13.11
N VAL A 173 -16.40 2.07 -11.85
CA VAL A 173 -17.81 1.91 -11.44
C VAL A 173 -18.61 3.18 -11.70
N PHE A 174 -18.06 4.34 -11.37
CA PHE A 174 -18.71 5.62 -11.63
C PHE A 174 -18.98 5.84 -13.13
N LEU A 175 -18.01 5.54 -13.99
CA LEU A 175 -18.17 5.64 -15.44
C LEU A 175 -19.26 4.70 -15.99
N ILE A 176 -19.35 3.48 -15.46
CA ILE A 176 -20.41 2.53 -15.84
C ILE A 176 -21.79 3.08 -15.47
N ILE A 177 -21.95 3.67 -14.29
CA ILE A 177 -23.23 4.26 -13.86
C ILE A 177 -23.63 5.41 -14.80
N VAL A 178 -22.71 6.34 -15.06
CA VAL A 178 -22.97 7.48 -15.96
C VAL A 178 -23.29 7.00 -17.38
N TYR A 179 -22.55 6.01 -17.89
CA TYR A 179 -22.82 5.40 -19.18
C TYR A 179 -24.20 4.75 -19.24
N SER A 180 -24.60 4.01 -18.19
CA SER A 180 -25.91 3.38 -18.14
C SER A 180 -27.06 4.41 -18.17
N VAL A 181 -26.95 5.50 -17.40
CA VAL A 181 -27.93 6.59 -17.40
C VAL A 181 -27.97 7.30 -18.75
N GLY A 182 -26.81 7.57 -19.35
CA GLY A 182 -26.71 8.18 -20.68
C GLY A 182 -27.35 7.31 -21.77
N CYS A 183 -27.10 6.00 -21.74
CA CYS A 183 -27.75 5.05 -22.64
C CYS A 183 -29.27 4.99 -22.41
N CYS A 184 -29.74 5.02 -21.17
CA CYS A 184 -31.18 5.04 -20.87
C CYS A 184 -31.84 6.33 -21.38
N ALA A 185 -31.24 7.51 -21.16
CA ALA A 185 -31.76 8.79 -21.65
C ALA A 185 -31.76 8.89 -23.19
N PHE A 186 -30.71 8.38 -23.85
CA PHE A 186 -30.63 8.38 -25.31
C PHE A 186 -31.60 7.39 -25.96
N ARG A 187 -31.78 6.19 -25.38
CA ARG A 187 -32.76 5.21 -25.87
C ARG A 187 -34.20 5.72 -25.74
N ASN A 188 -34.52 6.38 -24.64
CA ASN A 188 -35.87 6.91 -24.41
C ASN A 188 -36.26 7.97 -25.45
N ASN A 189 -35.36 8.92 -25.74
CA ASN A 189 -35.56 9.91 -26.81
C ASN A 189 -35.74 9.25 -28.19
N ARG A 190 -35.06 8.13 -28.46
CA ARG A 190 -35.17 7.42 -29.74
C ARG A 190 -36.49 6.65 -29.87
N GLU A 191 -37.05 6.12 -28.79
CA GLU A 191 -38.37 5.47 -28.79
C GLU A 191 -39.49 6.47 -29.06
N ASP A 192 -39.48 7.63 -28.39
CA ASP A 192 -40.40 8.76 -28.68
C ASP A 192 -40.30 9.18 -30.15
N ASN A 193 -39.06 9.18 -30.69
CA ASN A 193 -38.79 9.50 -32.08
C ASN A 193 -39.34 8.50 -33.12
N SER A 194 -39.54 7.26 -32.69
CA SER A 194 -40.08 6.19 -33.54
C SER A 194 -41.60 6.07 -33.40
N ALA A 195 -42.14 6.41 -32.24
CA ALA A 195 -43.57 6.42 -31.95
C ALA A 195 -44.28 7.55 -32.71
N TRP A 196 -43.73 8.76 -32.74
CA TRP A 196 -44.32 9.87 -33.48
C TRP A 196 -44.27 9.71 -35.01
N LYS A 197 -43.43 8.80 -35.52
CA LYS A 197 -43.30 8.50 -36.96
C LYS A 197 -44.24 7.38 -37.41
N ARG A 198 -44.94 6.74 -36.47
CA ARG A 198 -45.85 5.62 -36.70
C ARG A 198 -47.33 6.01 -36.60
N TYR A 199 -47.64 7.24 -36.23
CA TYR A 199 -48.99 7.79 -36.39
C TYR A 199 -49.07 8.50 -37.75
N PRO A 200 -49.93 8.03 -38.68
CA PRO A 200 -50.14 8.65 -40.00
C PRO A 200 -50.84 10.00 -39.90
#